data_AF-A0A3A0DZM1-F1
#
_entry.id   AF-A0A3A0DZM1-F1
#
_cell.length_a   1.000
_cell.length_b   1.000
_cell.length_c   1.000
_cell.angle_alpha   90.00
_cell.angle_beta   90.00
_cell.angle_gamma   90.00
#
_symmetry.space_group_name_H-M   'P 1'
#
loop_
_entity.id
_entity.type
_entity.pdbx_description
1 polymer ?
#
loop_
_entity_poly.entity_id
_entity_poly.type
_entity_poly.pdbx_seq_one_letter_code
_entity_poly.pdbx_strand_id
1 'polypeptide(L)'
;MQKSSTCPNPTRATKWRTPPRPFAAMPLDLPRLAATLRRVRGIAARSNVPPQGPLWPVAQSRKAAAPLIDFRIPHEPPRTIMTDAFAQLIAEYSAGPGQLRDAVRGMSPEQLAARPVAGKWSTQQVVCHLVDFEIINTERIQRTISEDNPTVFDADPDPLARRMCYDAREVEAELALLAALRSHVAVVLARLAPEDWQRPLTHSVDGKLTLRQLVERTTRHIPHHVAFIAEKRAALAGI
;
A
#
# COMPACT_ATOMS: atom_id res chain seq x y z
N MET A 1 -10.26 18.48 29.36
CA MET A 1 -8.84 18.92 29.35
C MET A 1 -8.22 18.53 28.02
N GLN A 2 -8.14 19.46 27.07
CA GLN A 2 -7.52 19.28 25.76
C GLN A 2 -5.99 19.41 25.89
N LYS A 3 -5.25 18.53 25.23
CA LYS A 3 -3.83 18.76 24.91
C LYS A 3 -3.71 18.83 23.39
N SER A 4 -3.62 20.05 22.88
CA SER A 4 -3.22 20.34 21.50
C SER A 4 -1.74 19.99 21.34
N SER A 5 -1.43 19.03 20.47
CA SER A 5 -0.08 18.92 19.88
C SER A 5 -0.18 19.25 18.40
N THR A 6 0.16 20.49 18.06
CA THR A 6 0.31 20.96 16.68
C THR A 6 1.56 20.33 16.05
N CYS A 7 1.43 19.83 14.82
CA CYS A 7 2.57 19.59 13.95
C CYS A 7 3.27 20.93 13.66
N PRO A 8 4.61 20.97 13.54
CA PRO A 8 5.32 22.22 13.29
C PRO A 8 5.04 22.77 11.88
N ASN A 9 4.82 24.09 11.84
CA ASN A 9 4.52 24.92 10.68
C ASN A 9 5.74 25.07 9.73
N PRO A 10 5.64 24.77 8.42
CA PRO A 10 6.74 24.99 7.48
C PRO A 10 6.63 26.36 6.80
N THR A 11 7.03 27.43 7.48
CA THR A 11 7.33 28.70 6.78
C THR A 11 8.83 28.86 6.58
N ARG A 12 9.32 28.37 5.42
CA ARG A 12 10.44 29.01 4.73
C ARG A 12 10.28 28.82 3.23
N ALA A 13 9.67 29.82 2.59
CA ALA A 13 9.60 29.95 1.15
C ALA A 13 11.03 29.98 0.58
N THR A 14 11.39 28.95 -0.19
CA THR A 14 12.58 28.99 -1.06
C THR A 14 12.05 28.91 -2.48
N LYS A 15 12.36 29.93 -3.29
CA LYS A 15 11.94 30.08 -4.69
C LYS A 15 12.17 28.78 -5.47
N TRP A 16 11.11 28.13 -5.93
CA TRP A 16 11.23 27.01 -6.85
C TRP A 16 11.69 27.52 -8.21
N ARG A 17 12.89 27.10 -8.63
CA ARG A 17 13.35 27.20 -10.01
C ARG A 17 12.48 26.28 -10.88
N THR A 18 12.31 26.67 -12.14
CA THR A 18 11.61 25.95 -13.23
C THR A 18 11.75 24.42 -13.16
N PRO A 19 10.70 23.66 -13.52
CA PRO A 19 10.75 22.20 -13.50
C PRO A 19 11.83 21.67 -14.45
N PRO A 20 12.55 20.60 -14.09
CA PRO A 20 13.49 19.96 -15.01
C PRO A 20 12.72 19.32 -16.18
N ARG A 21 13.34 19.36 -17.36
CA ARG A 21 12.86 18.68 -18.57
C ARG A 21 12.73 17.17 -18.33
N PRO A 22 11.83 16.47 -19.03
CA PRO A 22 11.69 15.02 -18.88
C PRO A 22 13.03 14.32 -19.17
N PHE A 23 13.38 13.36 -18.32
CA PHE A 23 14.55 12.51 -18.48
C PHE A 23 14.42 11.73 -19.80
N ALA A 24 15.27 12.05 -20.77
CA ALA A 24 15.51 11.18 -21.91
C ALA A 24 16.37 10.00 -21.44
N ALA A 25 15.93 8.77 -21.71
CA ALA A 25 16.71 7.57 -21.41
C ALA A 25 18.03 7.59 -22.21
N MET A 26 19.17 7.67 -21.51
CA MET A 26 20.47 7.40 -22.11
C MET A 26 20.72 5.90 -22.15
N PRO A 27 21.27 5.35 -23.25
CA PRO A 27 21.64 3.94 -23.30
C PRO A 27 22.85 3.67 -22.40
N LEU A 28 22.83 2.52 -21.71
CA LEU A 28 23.89 2.10 -20.80
C LEU A 28 25.15 1.66 -21.58
N ASP A 29 26.26 2.34 -21.35
CA ASP A 29 27.58 2.02 -21.92
C ASP A 29 28.33 1.01 -21.01
N LEU A 30 27.99 -0.27 -21.20
CA LEU A 30 28.45 -1.42 -20.40
C LEU A 30 29.98 -1.59 -20.22
N PRO A 31 30.87 -1.20 -21.17
CA PRO A 31 32.32 -1.28 -20.99
C PRO A 31 32.87 -0.38 -19.87
N ARG A 32 32.22 0.75 -19.54
CA ARG A 32 32.67 1.68 -18.49
C ARG A 32 32.43 1.17 -17.08
N LEU A 33 31.39 0.36 -16.87
CA LEU A 33 31.08 -0.26 -15.56
C LEU A 33 32.13 -1.31 -15.15
N ALA A 34 32.70 -2.03 -16.12
CA ALA A 34 33.69 -3.08 -15.88
C ALA A 34 35.08 -2.55 -15.46
N ALA A 35 35.38 -1.27 -15.70
CA ALA A 35 36.64 -0.64 -15.28
C ALA A 35 36.59 -0.16 -13.82
N THR A 36 35.44 0.31 -13.34
CA THR A 36 35.25 0.77 -11.96
C THR A 36 35.36 -0.38 -10.95
N LEU A 37 34.84 -1.57 -11.28
CA LEU A 37 34.87 -2.74 -10.41
C LEU A 37 36.28 -3.35 -10.23
N ARG A 38 37.21 -3.08 -11.13
CA ARG A 38 38.62 -3.52 -11.00
C ARG A 38 39.46 -2.62 -10.09
N ARG A 39 39.02 -1.39 -9.79
CA ARG A 39 39.76 -0.44 -8.94
C ARG A 39 39.47 -0.58 -7.45
N VAL A 40 38.38 -1.24 -7.07
CA VAL A 40 38.01 -1.47 -5.66
C VAL A 40 38.82 -2.62 -5.02
N ARG A 41 39.38 -3.54 -5.82
CA ARG A 41 40.19 -4.67 -5.31
C ARG A 41 41.64 -4.31 -4.96
N GLY A 42 42.10 -3.09 -5.24
CA GLY A 42 43.51 -2.69 -5.07
C GLY A 42 43.85 -1.81 -3.85
N ILE A 43 42.86 -1.39 -3.05
CA ILE A 43 43.07 -0.40 -1.96
C ILE A 43 43.09 -1.04 -0.55
N ALA A 44 42.94 -2.36 -0.44
CA ALA A 44 42.96 -3.07 0.86
C ALA A 44 44.35 -3.62 1.25
N ALA A 45 45.44 -2.99 0.79
CA ALA A 45 46.80 -3.43 1.11
C ALA A 45 47.71 -2.22 1.38
N ARG A 46 47.41 -1.43 2.42
CA ARG A 46 48.31 -0.44 3.05
C ARG A 46 47.61 0.27 4.22
N SER A 47 47.39 -0.43 5.32
CA SER A 47 47.13 0.21 6.62
C SER A 47 47.59 -0.71 7.75
N ASN A 48 48.74 -0.40 8.35
CA ASN A 48 49.36 -1.16 9.44
C ASN A 48 48.87 -0.69 10.83
N VAL A 49 47.59 -0.34 10.96
CA VAL A 49 46.99 0.07 12.24
C VAL A 49 46.12 -1.09 12.74
N PRO A 50 46.47 -1.75 13.85
CA PRO A 50 45.60 -2.78 14.41
C PRO A 50 44.35 -2.12 15.02
N PRO A 51 43.14 -2.63 14.76
CA PRO A 51 41.91 -2.10 15.32
C PRO A 51 41.84 -2.43 16.82
N GLN A 52 41.85 -1.40 17.66
CA GLN A 52 41.62 -1.50 19.10
C GLN A 52 40.11 -1.45 19.37
N GLY A 53 39.44 -2.60 19.26
CA GLY A 53 38.02 -2.76 19.56
C GLY A 53 37.71 -4.24 19.87
N PRO A 54 36.65 -4.55 20.62
CA PRO A 54 36.39 -5.92 21.04
C PRO A 54 36.22 -6.82 19.81
N LEU A 55 37.08 -7.84 19.72
CA LEU A 55 37.03 -8.85 18.67
C LEU A 55 35.75 -9.66 18.85
N TRP A 56 34.75 -9.39 18.02
CA TRP A 56 33.66 -10.35 17.84
C TRP A 56 34.28 -11.64 17.27
N PRO A 57 34.03 -12.83 17.86
CA PRO A 57 34.53 -14.05 17.28
C PRO A 57 33.87 -14.23 15.92
N VAL A 58 34.62 -14.01 14.85
CA VAL A 58 34.25 -14.52 13.53
C VAL A 58 34.47 -16.03 13.60
N ALA A 59 33.49 -16.74 14.15
CA ALA A 59 33.42 -18.17 13.95
C ALA A 59 33.35 -18.38 12.45
N GLN A 60 34.42 -18.94 11.86
CA GLN A 60 34.42 -19.46 10.50
C GLN A 60 33.49 -20.68 10.46
N SER A 61 32.19 -20.40 10.53
CA SER A 61 31.17 -21.37 10.21
C SER A 61 31.18 -21.47 8.69
N ARG A 62 31.89 -22.47 8.16
CA ARG A 62 31.59 -23.01 6.83
C ARG A 62 30.18 -23.61 6.88
N LYS A 63 29.14 -22.78 6.95
CA LYS A 63 27.80 -23.21 6.59
C LYS A 63 27.84 -23.43 5.09
N ALA A 64 27.58 -24.67 4.67
CA ALA A 64 27.35 -25.01 3.29
C ALA A 64 26.44 -23.94 2.66
N ALA A 65 26.77 -23.49 1.44
CA ALA A 65 25.91 -22.57 0.70
C ALA A 65 24.49 -23.16 0.70
N ALA A 66 23.54 -22.45 1.31
CA ALA A 66 22.14 -22.83 1.20
C ALA A 66 21.81 -22.97 -0.29
N PRO A 67 21.08 -24.02 -0.72
CA PRO A 67 20.75 -24.16 -2.12
C PRO A 67 20.02 -22.89 -2.58
N LEU A 68 20.36 -22.43 -3.79
CA LEU A 68 19.64 -21.35 -4.46
C LEU A 68 18.14 -21.65 -4.38
N ILE A 69 17.32 -20.64 -4.06
CA ILE A 69 15.86 -20.75 -4.09
C ILE A 69 15.47 -21.30 -5.46
N ASP A 70 14.88 -22.50 -5.50
CA ASP A 70 14.32 -23.06 -6.72
C ASP A 70 13.05 -22.25 -7.05
N PHE A 71 13.16 -21.34 -8.04
CA PHE A 71 12.04 -20.52 -8.51
C PHE A 71 10.99 -21.30 -9.30
N ARG A 72 11.12 -22.63 -9.43
CA ARG A 72 10.12 -23.46 -10.10
C ARG A 72 8.89 -23.62 -9.20
N ILE A 73 7.91 -22.75 -9.43
CA ILE A 73 6.58 -22.84 -8.79
C ILE A 73 5.83 -24.03 -9.40
N PRO A 74 5.40 -25.03 -8.61
CA PRO A 74 4.49 -26.08 -9.09
C PRO A 74 3.21 -25.44 -9.62
N HIS A 75 2.86 -25.69 -10.87
CA HIS A 75 1.66 -25.13 -11.49
C HIS A 75 0.50 -26.12 -11.32
N GLU A 76 -0.42 -25.86 -10.40
CA GLU A 76 -1.71 -26.55 -10.43
C GLU A 76 -2.53 -26.06 -11.64
N PRO A 77 -3.20 -26.95 -12.40
CA PRO A 77 -4.02 -26.53 -13.52
C PRO A 77 -5.15 -25.60 -13.04
N PRO A 78 -5.52 -24.58 -13.83
CA PRO A 78 -6.56 -23.62 -13.43
C PRO A 78 -7.89 -24.35 -13.25
N ARG A 79 -8.41 -24.37 -12.03
CA ARG A 79 -9.76 -24.89 -11.74
C ARG A 79 -10.77 -23.77 -11.94
N THR A 80 -11.02 -23.42 -13.19
CA THR A 80 -11.95 -22.32 -13.50
C THR A 80 -13.37 -22.86 -13.64
N ILE A 81 -14.13 -22.84 -12.55
CA ILE A 81 -15.59 -22.74 -12.61
C ILE A 81 -15.97 -21.52 -11.79
N MET A 82 -15.94 -20.32 -12.39
CA MET A 82 -16.38 -19.12 -11.70
C MET A 82 -17.90 -19.11 -11.64
N THR A 83 -18.48 -18.91 -10.45
CA THR A 83 -19.93 -18.70 -10.31
C THR A 83 -20.29 -17.26 -10.63
N ASP A 84 -21.52 -17.02 -11.10
CA ASP A 84 -22.02 -15.67 -11.41
C ASP A 84 -21.92 -14.73 -10.20
N ALA A 85 -22.15 -15.25 -9.00
CA ALA A 85 -22.05 -14.47 -7.76
C ALA A 85 -20.61 -13.99 -7.48
N PHE A 86 -19.59 -14.81 -7.74
CA PHE A 86 -18.19 -14.39 -7.56
C PHE A 86 -17.74 -13.43 -8.66
N ALA A 87 -18.19 -13.64 -9.89
CA ALA A 87 -17.95 -12.70 -10.99
C ALA A 87 -18.53 -11.30 -10.67
N GLN A 88 -19.76 -11.25 -10.15
CA GLN A 88 -20.38 -10.00 -9.72
C GLN A 88 -19.60 -9.33 -8.58
N LEU A 89 -19.22 -10.09 -7.54
CA LEU A 89 -18.44 -9.55 -6.43
C LEU A 89 -17.09 -9.00 -6.89
N ILE A 90 -16.39 -9.66 -7.82
CA ILE A 90 -15.13 -9.14 -8.39
C ILE A 90 -15.38 -7.86 -9.19
N ALA A 91 -16.47 -7.78 -9.96
CA ALA A 91 -16.82 -6.58 -10.70
C ALA A 91 -17.08 -5.39 -9.76
N GLU A 92 -17.84 -5.60 -8.70
CA GLU A 92 -18.09 -4.59 -7.65
C GLU A 92 -16.80 -4.19 -6.93
N TYR A 93 -15.97 -5.16 -6.55
CA TYR A 93 -14.66 -4.94 -5.94
C TYR A 93 -13.76 -4.06 -6.84
N SER A 94 -13.80 -4.32 -8.15
CA SER A 94 -13.00 -3.61 -9.16
C SER A 94 -13.54 -2.21 -9.50
N ALA A 95 -14.83 -1.95 -9.29
CA ALA A 95 -15.46 -0.66 -9.56
C ALA A 95 -15.15 0.41 -8.49
N GLY A 96 -14.77 0.00 -7.28
CA GLY A 96 -14.51 0.89 -6.13
C GLY A 96 -13.60 2.08 -6.42
N PRO A 97 -12.41 1.93 -7.04
CA PRO A 97 -11.53 3.05 -7.38
C PRO A 97 -12.19 4.12 -8.25
N GLY A 98 -13.04 3.71 -9.19
CA GLY A 98 -13.80 4.62 -10.05
C GLY A 98 -14.79 5.46 -9.23
N GLN A 99 -15.53 4.81 -8.33
CA GLN A 99 -16.47 5.48 -7.43
C GLN A 99 -15.78 6.54 -6.55
N LEU A 100 -14.61 6.22 -5.98
CA LEU A 100 -13.87 7.17 -5.16
C LEU A 100 -13.33 8.34 -5.99
N ARG A 101 -12.78 8.07 -7.19
CA ARG A 101 -12.31 9.10 -8.12
C ARG A 101 -13.44 10.05 -8.51
N ASP A 102 -14.63 9.52 -8.78
CA ASP A 102 -15.79 10.33 -9.10
C ASP A 102 -16.25 11.18 -7.91
N ALA A 103 -16.21 10.64 -6.69
CA ALA A 103 -16.59 11.37 -5.48
C ALA A 103 -15.74 12.63 -5.24
N VAL A 104 -14.44 12.57 -5.55
CA VAL A 104 -13.51 13.70 -5.35
C VAL A 104 -13.31 14.57 -6.60
N ARG A 105 -13.92 14.19 -7.72
CA ARG A 105 -13.78 14.89 -9.01
C ARG A 105 -14.11 16.38 -8.89
N GLY A 106 -13.21 17.22 -9.40
CA GLY A 106 -13.39 18.68 -9.46
C GLY A 106 -13.24 19.40 -8.13
N MET A 107 -12.80 18.73 -7.06
CA MET A 107 -12.44 19.41 -5.81
C MET A 107 -11.06 20.06 -5.94
N SER A 108 -10.93 21.32 -5.53
CA SER A 108 -9.65 22.01 -5.37
C SER A 108 -8.84 21.43 -4.20
N PRO A 109 -7.51 21.64 -4.16
CA PRO A 109 -6.68 21.26 -3.00
C PRO A 109 -7.22 21.82 -1.68
N GLU A 110 -7.71 23.06 -1.67
CA GLU A 110 -8.28 23.70 -0.49
C GLU A 110 -9.56 22.99 -0.03
N GLN A 111 -10.44 22.60 -0.97
CA GLN A 111 -11.65 21.83 -0.66
C GLN A 111 -11.33 20.41 -0.18
N LEU A 112 -10.30 19.77 -0.73
CA LEU A 112 -9.85 18.44 -0.29
C LEU A 112 -9.31 18.47 1.15
N ALA A 113 -8.60 19.54 1.51
CA ALA A 113 -8.01 19.75 2.83
C ALA A 113 -9.01 20.31 3.86
N ALA A 114 -10.11 20.93 3.42
CA ALA A 114 -11.10 21.53 4.29
C ALA A 114 -11.78 20.53 5.24
N ARG A 115 -12.17 21.01 6.42
CA ARG A 115 -12.96 20.28 7.42
C ARG A 115 -14.29 21.00 7.66
N PRO A 116 -15.20 20.98 6.66
CA PRO A 116 -16.46 21.73 6.72
C PRO A 116 -17.45 21.14 7.74
N VAL A 117 -17.26 19.89 8.16
CA VAL A 117 -18.06 19.23 9.19
C VAL A 117 -17.24 19.12 10.47
N ALA A 118 -17.69 19.78 11.54
CA ALA A 118 -16.98 19.86 12.81
C ALA A 118 -16.68 18.46 13.38
N GLY A 119 -15.44 18.26 13.85
CA GLY A 119 -14.98 17.02 14.45
C GLY A 119 -14.73 15.86 13.46
N LYS A 120 -14.97 16.06 12.15
CA LYS A 120 -14.72 15.03 11.13
C LYS A 120 -13.42 15.29 10.36
N TRP A 121 -12.87 14.23 9.79
CA TRP A 121 -11.72 14.29 8.87
C TRP A 121 -12.01 15.13 7.62
N SER A 122 -10.96 15.60 6.95
CA SER A 122 -11.08 16.19 5.61
C SER A 122 -11.35 15.12 4.54
N THR A 123 -11.70 15.52 3.32
CA THR A 123 -11.86 14.57 2.20
C THR A 123 -10.52 13.89 1.88
N GLN A 124 -9.41 14.63 1.90
CA GLN A 124 -8.07 14.07 1.71
C GLN A 124 -7.74 12.99 2.74
N GLN A 125 -8.05 13.23 4.02
CA GLN A 125 -7.85 12.24 5.09
C GLN A 125 -8.71 10.99 4.90
N VAL A 126 -9.95 11.14 4.40
CA VAL A 126 -10.81 9.99 4.05
C VAL A 126 -10.23 9.19 2.89
N VAL A 127 -9.70 9.84 1.85
CA VAL A 127 -9.01 9.16 0.75
C VAL A 127 -7.80 8.37 1.26
N CYS A 128 -6.93 9.01 2.04
CA CYS A 128 -5.74 8.34 2.60
C CYS A 128 -6.12 7.15 3.48
N HIS A 129 -7.19 7.27 4.28
CA HIS A 129 -7.73 6.17 5.08
C HIS A 129 -8.14 4.98 4.20
N LEU A 130 -8.88 5.23 3.12
CA LEU A 130 -9.28 4.17 2.19
C LEU A 130 -8.07 3.47 1.57
N VAL A 131 -7.03 4.19 1.21
CA VAL A 131 -5.83 3.60 0.60
C VAL A 131 -5.02 2.79 1.60
N ASP A 132 -4.81 3.28 2.82
CA ASP A 132 -4.09 2.52 3.85
C ASP A 132 -4.82 1.24 4.23
N PHE A 133 -6.15 1.30 4.33
CA PHE A 133 -6.96 0.09 4.53
C PHE A 133 -7.00 -0.82 3.31
N GLU A 134 -6.84 -0.30 2.09
CA GLU A 134 -6.67 -1.15 0.90
C GLU A 134 -5.36 -1.94 0.95
N ILE A 135 -4.26 -1.31 1.36
CA ILE A 135 -2.96 -1.99 1.54
C ILE A 135 -3.10 -3.11 2.56
N ILE A 136 -3.72 -2.81 3.70
CA ILE A 136 -3.97 -3.79 4.77
C ILE A 136 -4.87 -4.92 4.24
N ASN A 137 -6.00 -4.60 3.60
CA ASN A 137 -6.92 -5.62 3.09
C ASN A 137 -6.30 -6.47 1.98
N THR A 138 -5.42 -5.88 1.15
CA THR A 138 -4.65 -6.61 0.14
C THR A 138 -3.77 -7.68 0.79
N GLU A 139 -3.05 -7.33 1.86
CA GLU A 139 -2.26 -8.30 2.64
C GLU A 139 -3.16 -9.39 3.24
N ARG A 140 -4.28 -9.01 3.86
CA ARG A 140 -5.20 -9.96 4.48
C ARG A 140 -5.77 -10.97 3.47
N ILE A 141 -6.14 -10.48 2.29
CA ILE A 141 -6.64 -11.32 1.18
C ILE A 141 -5.54 -12.27 0.72
N GLN A 142 -4.34 -11.77 0.47
CA GLN A 142 -3.20 -12.59 0.03
C GLN A 142 -2.90 -13.69 1.04
N ARG A 143 -2.82 -13.36 2.33
CA ARG A 143 -2.58 -14.35 3.39
C ARG A 143 -3.69 -15.37 3.49
N THR A 144 -4.95 -14.95 3.39
CA THR A 144 -6.09 -15.88 3.41
C THR A 144 -6.02 -16.88 2.25
N ILE A 145 -5.53 -16.44 1.09
CA ILE A 145 -5.32 -17.30 -0.08
C ILE A 145 -4.11 -18.24 0.14
N SER A 146 -3.01 -17.75 0.72
CA SER A 146 -1.73 -18.47 0.76
C SER A 146 -1.46 -19.28 2.05
N GLU A 147 -2.16 -18.98 3.14
CA GLU A 147 -1.95 -19.59 4.46
C GLU A 147 -3.19 -20.39 4.90
N ASP A 148 -3.01 -21.36 5.79
CA ASP A 148 -4.11 -22.12 6.40
C ASP A 148 -4.64 -21.39 7.63
N ASN A 149 -5.86 -20.85 7.52
CA ASN A 149 -6.57 -20.12 8.58
C ASN A 149 -5.71 -19.03 9.27
N PRO A 150 -5.17 -18.05 8.54
CA PRO A 150 -4.32 -17.02 9.13
C PRO A 150 -5.08 -16.15 10.13
N THR A 151 -4.38 -15.70 11.16
CA THR A 151 -4.83 -14.57 11.96
C THR A 151 -4.48 -13.26 11.24
N VAL A 152 -5.49 -12.44 10.98
CA VAL A 152 -5.33 -11.09 10.44
C VAL A 152 -5.68 -10.06 11.50
N PHE A 153 -4.88 -9.01 11.60
CA PHE A 153 -5.01 -8.02 12.65
C PHE A 153 -5.80 -6.82 12.20
N ASP A 154 -6.69 -6.34 13.07
CA ASP A 154 -7.33 -5.06 12.92
C ASP A 154 -6.31 -3.91 12.98
N ALA A 155 -6.68 -2.75 12.42
CA ALA A 155 -5.84 -1.57 12.43
C ALA A 155 -6.66 -0.36 12.91
N ASP A 156 -6.13 0.34 13.91
CA ASP A 156 -6.75 1.59 14.38
C ASP A 156 -6.48 2.71 13.35
N PRO A 157 -7.52 3.31 12.75
CA PRO A 157 -7.34 4.33 11.74
C PRO A 157 -6.82 5.67 12.30
N ASP A 158 -6.98 5.93 13.59
CA ASP A 158 -6.61 7.20 14.23
C ASP A 158 -5.07 7.38 14.30
N PRO A 159 -4.30 6.40 14.82
CA PRO A 159 -2.85 6.42 14.75
C PRO A 159 -2.33 6.43 13.31
N LEU A 160 -2.97 5.72 12.38
CA LEU A 160 -2.60 5.76 10.96
C LEU A 160 -2.71 7.18 10.43
N ALA A 161 -3.86 7.82 10.57
CA ALA A 161 -4.06 9.19 10.11
C ALA A 161 -3.03 10.17 10.67
N ARG A 162 -2.70 10.04 11.96
CA ARG A 162 -1.72 10.92 12.63
C ARG A 162 -0.26 10.63 12.22
N ARG A 163 0.13 9.37 12.10
CA ARG A 163 1.55 8.98 11.93
C ARG A 163 1.96 8.79 10.48
N MET A 164 1.01 8.50 9.59
CA MET A 164 1.23 8.32 8.16
C MET A 164 1.00 9.62 7.37
N CYS A 165 0.97 10.77 8.07
CA CYS A 165 0.98 12.11 7.47
C CYS A 165 -0.12 12.33 6.41
N TYR A 166 -1.37 11.98 6.70
CA TYR A 166 -2.48 12.09 5.72
C TYR A 166 -2.62 13.49 5.11
N ASP A 167 -2.38 14.54 5.91
CA ASP A 167 -2.47 15.93 5.46
C ASP A 167 -1.36 16.31 4.44
N ALA A 168 -0.30 15.51 4.29
CA ALA A 168 0.81 15.75 3.37
C ALA A 168 0.81 14.85 2.11
N ARG A 169 -0.14 13.91 2.01
CA ARG A 169 -0.24 12.95 0.90
C ARG A 169 -1.05 13.53 -0.26
N GLU A 170 -0.60 13.26 -1.48
CA GLU A 170 -1.17 13.79 -2.71
C GLU A 170 -2.31 12.88 -3.19
N VAL A 171 -3.52 13.44 -3.34
CA VAL A 171 -4.74 12.65 -3.58
C VAL A 171 -4.68 11.85 -4.88
N GLU A 172 -4.09 12.35 -5.96
CA GLU A 172 -4.01 11.58 -7.21
C GLU A 172 -3.06 10.39 -7.08
N ALA A 173 -1.94 10.53 -6.38
CA ALA A 173 -1.05 9.41 -6.06
C ALA A 173 -1.78 8.34 -5.23
N GLU A 174 -2.60 8.74 -4.26
CA GLU A 174 -3.43 7.81 -3.47
C GLU A 174 -4.44 7.06 -4.35
N LEU A 175 -5.17 7.78 -5.21
CA LEU A 175 -6.14 7.16 -6.13
C LEU A 175 -5.47 6.20 -7.11
N ALA A 176 -4.26 6.51 -7.59
CA ALA A 176 -3.50 5.63 -8.47
C ALA A 176 -3.06 4.35 -7.75
N LEU A 177 -2.60 4.46 -6.49
CA LEU A 177 -2.23 3.30 -5.68
C LEU A 177 -3.43 2.39 -5.41
N LEU A 178 -4.57 2.96 -5.02
CA LEU A 178 -5.82 2.22 -4.82
C LEU A 178 -6.21 1.42 -6.06
N ALA A 179 -6.17 2.04 -7.25
CA ALA A 179 -6.51 1.38 -8.51
C ALA A 179 -5.54 0.22 -8.84
N ALA A 180 -4.24 0.41 -8.57
CA ALA A 180 -3.23 -0.62 -8.78
C ALA A 180 -3.44 -1.82 -7.85
N LEU A 181 -3.69 -1.58 -6.56
CA LEU A 181 -3.96 -2.63 -5.56
C LEU A 181 -5.20 -3.46 -5.92
N ARG A 182 -6.31 -2.78 -6.26
CA ARG A 182 -7.55 -3.46 -6.69
C ARG A 182 -7.33 -4.31 -7.93
N SER A 183 -6.63 -3.78 -8.93
CA SER A 183 -6.35 -4.50 -10.18
C SER A 183 -5.47 -5.73 -9.92
N HIS A 184 -4.45 -5.60 -9.07
CA HIS A 184 -3.57 -6.70 -8.66
C HIS A 184 -4.36 -7.85 -8.01
N VAL A 185 -5.23 -7.54 -7.05
CA VAL A 185 -6.01 -8.56 -6.34
C VAL A 185 -7.11 -9.16 -7.23
N ALA A 186 -7.78 -8.35 -8.06
CA ALA A 186 -8.85 -8.84 -8.93
C ALA A 186 -8.39 -9.93 -9.90
N VAL A 187 -7.16 -9.83 -10.42
CA VAL A 187 -6.54 -10.86 -11.27
C VAL A 187 -6.43 -12.20 -10.54
N VAL A 188 -6.08 -12.17 -9.25
CA VAL A 188 -5.98 -13.38 -8.42
C VAL A 188 -7.36 -13.94 -8.13
N LEU A 189 -8.29 -13.10 -7.66
CA LEU A 189 -9.67 -13.52 -7.32
C LEU A 189 -10.38 -14.21 -8.51
N ALA A 190 -10.17 -13.70 -9.73
CA ALA A 190 -10.77 -14.27 -10.94
C ALA A 190 -10.24 -15.67 -11.32
N ARG A 191 -9.17 -16.15 -10.68
CA ARG A 191 -8.54 -17.45 -10.93
C ARG A 191 -8.79 -18.47 -9.82
N LEU A 192 -9.42 -18.05 -8.73
CA LEU A 192 -9.75 -18.92 -7.61
C LEU A 192 -10.83 -19.93 -7.99
N ALA A 193 -10.72 -21.16 -7.47
CA ALA A 193 -11.79 -22.12 -7.54
C ALA A 193 -12.93 -21.71 -6.58
N PRO A 194 -14.19 -22.12 -6.80
CA PRO A 194 -15.29 -21.81 -5.90
C PRO A 194 -15.03 -22.14 -4.43
N GLU A 195 -14.28 -23.21 -4.17
CA GLU A 195 -13.97 -23.68 -2.82
C GLU A 195 -13.00 -22.74 -2.10
N ASP A 196 -12.11 -22.07 -2.84
CA ASP A 196 -11.12 -21.15 -2.27
C ASP A 196 -11.80 -19.92 -1.62
N TRP A 197 -12.99 -19.54 -2.10
CA TRP A 197 -13.79 -18.48 -1.50
C TRP A 197 -14.27 -18.81 -0.07
N GLN A 198 -14.24 -20.09 0.32
CA GLN A 198 -14.54 -20.56 1.67
C GLN A 198 -13.30 -20.71 2.56
N ARG A 199 -12.10 -20.39 2.06
CA ARG A 199 -10.88 -20.42 2.88
C ARG A 199 -11.07 -19.59 4.14
N PRO A 200 -10.81 -20.16 5.33
CA PRO A 200 -11.04 -19.48 6.59
C PRO A 200 -9.91 -18.50 6.90
N LEU A 201 -10.24 -17.50 7.71
CA LEU A 201 -9.30 -16.63 8.41
C LEU A 201 -9.86 -16.28 9.80
N THR A 202 -8.99 -15.83 10.70
CA THR A 202 -9.39 -15.29 12.01
C THR A 202 -9.05 -13.80 12.09
N HIS A 203 -10.06 -12.93 12.05
CA HIS A 203 -9.90 -11.51 12.29
C HIS A 203 -9.75 -11.26 13.79
N SER A 204 -8.74 -10.48 14.20
CA SER A 204 -8.41 -10.29 15.62
C SER A 204 -9.53 -9.65 16.45
N VAL A 205 -10.49 -8.99 15.80
CA VAL A 205 -11.66 -8.36 16.44
C VAL A 205 -12.97 -9.09 16.10
N ASP A 206 -13.17 -9.47 14.84
CA ASP A 206 -14.46 -10.02 14.37
C ASP A 206 -14.53 -11.54 14.47
N GLY A 207 -13.44 -12.20 14.84
CA GLY A 207 -13.34 -13.64 14.89
C GLY A 207 -13.30 -14.27 13.49
N LYS A 208 -13.92 -15.44 13.35
CA LYS A 208 -13.80 -16.28 12.15
C LYS A 208 -14.55 -15.66 10.96
N LEU A 209 -13.86 -15.57 9.82
CA LEU A 209 -14.41 -15.14 8.54
C LEU A 209 -13.96 -16.09 7.43
N THR A 210 -14.61 -16.00 6.27
CA THR A 210 -14.12 -16.60 5.02
C THR A 210 -13.51 -15.56 4.09
N LEU A 211 -12.73 -16.01 3.11
CA LEU A 211 -12.20 -15.14 2.04
C LEU A 211 -13.31 -14.33 1.38
N ARG A 212 -14.44 -14.97 1.06
CA ARG A 212 -15.63 -14.29 0.51
C ARG A 212 -16.08 -13.13 1.39
N GLN A 213 -16.25 -13.37 2.69
CA GLN A 213 -16.70 -12.33 3.62
C GLN A 213 -15.69 -11.19 3.75
N LEU A 214 -14.39 -11.49 3.70
CA LEU A 214 -13.34 -10.47 3.67
C LEU A 214 -13.45 -9.60 2.41
N VAL A 215 -13.56 -10.21 1.23
CA VAL A 215 -13.71 -9.46 -0.04
C VAL A 215 -15.00 -8.66 -0.07
N GLU A 216 -16.14 -9.19 0.40
CA GLU A 216 -17.41 -8.45 0.52
C GLU A 216 -17.30 -7.23 1.44
N ARG A 217 -16.55 -7.34 2.54
CA ARG A 217 -16.29 -6.22 3.45
C ARG A 217 -15.40 -5.18 2.79
N THR A 218 -14.30 -5.59 2.18
CA THR A 218 -13.40 -4.70 1.44
C THR A 218 -14.10 -4.01 0.27
N THR A 219 -15.03 -4.68 -0.40
CA THR A 219 -15.84 -4.11 -1.50
C THR A 219 -16.77 -3.01 -1.01
N ARG A 220 -17.43 -3.20 0.13
CA ARG A 220 -18.38 -2.22 0.70
C ARG A 220 -17.71 -1.03 1.40
N HIS A 221 -16.41 -1.11 1.67
CA HIS A 221 -15.66 -0.07 2.40
C HIS A 221 -15.65 1.27 1.65
N ILE A 222 -15.35 1.27 0.35
CA ILE A 222 -15.33 2.51 -0.45
C ILE A 222 -16.71 3.17 -0.51
N PRO A 223 -17.81 2.50 -0.92
CA PRO A 223 -19.15 3.10 -0.93
C PRO A 223 -19.55 3.71 0.41
N HIS A 224 -19.21 3.04 1.53
CA HIS A 224 -19.48 3.55 2.86
C HIS A 224 -18.83 4.92 3.11
N HIS A 225 -17.54 5.07 2.74
CA HIS A 225 -16.82 6.33 2.94
C HIS A 225 -17.12 7.40 1.88
N VAL A 226 -17.55 7.03 0.67
CA VAL A 226 -18.01 7.97 -0.36
C VAL A 226 -19.18 8.80 0.16
N ALA A 227 -20.07 8.24 0.96
CA ALA A 227 -21.14 8.99 1.61
C ALA A 227 -20.61 10.14 2.51
N PHE A 228 -19.49 9.92 3.21
CA PHE A 228 -18.85 10.98 4.02
C PHE A 228 -18.17 12.04 3.16
N ILE A 229 -17.73 11.72 1.95
CA ILE A 229 -17.20 12.71 0.99
C ILE A 229 -18.36 13.56 0.46
N ALA A 230 -19.48 12.94 0.11
CA ALA A 230 -20.69 13.63 -0.34
C ALA A 230 -21.19 14.64 0.71
N GLU A 231 -21.22 14.26 2.00
CA GLU A 231 -21.57 15.15 3.11
C GLU A 231 -20.68 16.41 3.14
N LYS A 232 -19.36 16.25 2.98
CA LYS A 232 -18.41 17.37 2.97
C LYS A 232 -18.61 18.29 1.77
N ARG A 233 -18.88 17.72 0.60
CA ARG A 233 -19.17 18.50 -0.61
C ARG A 233 -20.43 19.35 -0.44
N ALA A 234 -21.50 18.76 0.10
CA ALA A 234 -22.72 19.49 0.39
C ALA A 234 -22.46 20.65 1.37
N ALA A 235 -21.68 20.40 2.43
CA ALA A 235 -21.32 21.42 3.40
C ALA A 235 -20.46 22.55 2.78
N LEU A 236 -19.56 22.24 1.85
CA LEU A 236 -18.74 23.24 1.14
C LEU A 236 -19.53 24.07 0.11
N ALA A 237 -20.59 23.50 -0.48
CA ALA A 237 -21.44 24.19 -1.45
C ALA A 237 -22.48 25.12 -0.79
N GLY A 238 -22.77 24.90 0.50
CA GLY A 238 -23.65 25.74 1.31
C GLY A 238 -22.95 26.89 2.03
N ILE A 239 -21.64 27.09 1.80
CA ILE A 239 -20.82 28.20 2.30
C ILE A 239 -20.65 29.21 1.16
#